data_AF-A0A7V2VHF3-F1
#
_entry.id   AF-A0A7V2VHF3-F1
#
_cell.length_a   1.000
_cell.length_b   1.000
_cell.length_c   1.000
_cell.angle_alpha   90.00
_cell.angle_beta   90.00
_cell.angle_gamma   90.00
#
_symmetry.space_group_name_H-M   'P 1'
#
loop_
_entity.id
_entity.type
_entity.pdbx_description
1 polymer ?
#
loop_
_entity_poly.entity_id
_entity_poly.type
_entity_poly.pdbx_seq_one_letter_code
_entity_poly.pdbx_strand_id
1 'polypeptide(L)' 'MSSKPNVSEQRTAQIIKAATTIFAEKGFDRATMTDIADEIGINKATIYLYFESKDALI' A
#
# COMPACT_ATOMS: atom_id res chain seq x y z
N MET A 1 -6.13 -17.67 -22.44
CA MET A 1 -5.81 -17.28 -21.05
C MET A 1 -5.84 -15.76 -20.98
N SER A 2 -7.05 -15.19 -20.91
CA SER A 2 -7.23 -13.75 -20.76
C SER A 2 -7.34 -13.46 -19.28
N SER A 3 -6.49 -12.59 -18.74
CA SER A 3 -6.81 -11.77 -17.57
C SER A 3 -5.72 -10.72 -17.45
N LYS A 4 -5.87 -9.63 -18.22
CA LYS A 4 -5.14 -8.41 -17.87
C LYS A 4 -5.52 -8.09 -16.43
N PRO A 5 -4.57 -7.97 -15.49
CA PRO A 5 -4.92 -7.68 -14.11
C PRO A 5 -5.74 -6.39 -14.07
N ASN A 6 -6.78 -6.35 -13.24
CA ASN A 6 -7.50 -5.11 -13.03
C ASN A 6 -6.50 -4.08 -12.46
N VAL A 7 -6.48 -2.86 -13.00
CA VAL A 7 -5.60 -1.78 -12.51
C VAL A 7 -5.74 -1.59 -10.99
N SER A 8 -6.96 -1.78 -10.47
CA SER A 8 -7.25 -1.75 -9.04
C SER A 8 -6.53 -2.87 -8.26
N GLU A 9 -6.54 -4.10 -8.77
CA GLU A 9 -5.86 -5.25 -8.14
C GLU A 9 -4.34 -5.06 -8.16
N GLN A 10 -3.78 -4.57 -9.26
CA GLN A 10 -2.35 -4.25 -9.33
C GLN A 10 -1.96 -3.16 -8.34
N ARG A 11 -2.79 -2.12 -8.21
CA ARG A 11 -2.53 -1.02 -7.28
C ARG A 11 -2.60 -1.51 -5.83
N THR A 12 -3.62 -2.31 -5.51
CA THR A 12 -3.79 -2.94 -4.20
C THR A 12 -2.57 -3.79 -3.85
N ALA A 13 -2.12 -4.65 -4.76
CA ALA A 13 -0.95 -5.49 -4.55
C ALA A 13 0.35 -4.67 -4.35
N GLN A 14 0.53 -3.58 -5.10
CA GLN A 14 1.65 -2.66 -4.89
C GLN A 14 1.63 -2.01 -3.51
N ILE A 15 0.47 -1.53 -3.06
CA ILE A 15 0.30 -0.89 -1.75
C ILE A 15 0.60 -1.89 -0.63
N ILE A 16 0.06 -3.12 -0.71
CA ILE A 16 0.30 -4.16 0.30
C ILE A 16 1.78 -4.55 0.36
N LYS A 17 2.44 -4.69 -0.80
CA LYS A 17 3.87 -4.99 -0.85
C LYS A 17 4.70 -3.88 -0.20
N ALA A 18 4.40 -2.61 -0.50
CA ALA A 18 5.08 -1.47 0.10
C ALA A 18 4.84 -1.40 1.62
N ALA A 19 3.59 -1.60 2.06
CA ALA A 19 3.22 -1.67 3.46
C ALA A 19 4.03 -2.74 4.20
N THR A 20 4.15 -3.93 3.59
CA THR A 20 4.92 -5.05 4.16
C THR A 20 6.39 -4.68 4.36
N THR A 21 7.04 -4.06 3.36
CA THR A 21 8.43 -3.59 3.48
C THR A 21 8.56 -2.57 4.62
N ILE A 22 7.72 -1.54 4.63
CA ILE A 22 7.78 -0.48 5.63
C ILE A 22 7.50 -1.00 7.04
N PHE A 23 6.55 -1.93 7.20
CA PHE A 23 6.26 -2.57 8.49
C PHE A 23 7.43 -3.42 8.98
N ALA A 24 8.12 -4.13 8.09
CA ALA A 24 9.30 -4.92 8.43
C ALA A 24 10.48 -4.03 8.87
N GLU A 25 10.66 -2.86 8.25
CA GLU A 25 11.78 -1.95 8.55
C GLU A 25 11.54 -1.10 9.80
N LYS A 26 10.34 -0.52 9.92
CA LYS A 26 10.04 0.48 10.97
C LYS A 26 9.27 -0.12 12.16
N GLY A 27 8.64 -1.27 11.97
CA GLY A 27 7.61 -1.81 12.87
C GLY A 27 6.25 -1.16 12.58
N PHE A 28 5.17 -1.90 12.84
CA PHE A 28 3.81 -1.46 12.53
C PHE A 28 3.47 -0.12 13.19
N ASP A 29 3.76 0.07 14.47
CA ASP A 29 3.38 1.28 15.21
C ASP A 29 4.00 2.55 14.63
N ARG A 30 5.28 2.49 14.23
CA ARG A 30 6.03 3.65 13.71
C ARG A 30 5.80 3.89 12.22
N ALA A 31 5.37 2.89 11.48
CA ALA A 31 5.02 3.05 10.07
C ALA A 31 3.81 3.96 9.89
N THR A 32 3.82 4.76 8.84
CA THR A 32 2.73 5.67 8.46
C THR A 32 2.26 5.41 7.04
N MET A 33 1.02 5.82 6.73
CA MET A 33 0.50 5.81 5.36
C MET A 33 1.33 6.69 4.40
N THR A 34 2.06 7.67 4.93
CA THR A 34 2.97 8.51 4.13
C THR A 34 4.20 7.72 3.71
N ASP A 35 4.82 6.97 4.63
CA ASP A 35 5.99 6.13 4.32
C ASP A 35 5.70 5.14 3.20
N ILE A 36 4.51 4.55 3.21
CA ILE A 36 4.05 3.58 2.21
C ILE A 36 3.83 4.27 0.86
N ALA A 37 3.30 5.49 0.86
CA ALA A 37 3.10 6.27 -0.35
C ALA A 37 4.43 6.64 -1.01
N ASP A 38 5.40 7.06 -0.19
CA ASP A 38 6.73 7.44 -0.62
C ASP A 38 7.51 6.23 -1.21
N GLU A 39 7.37 5.04 -0.60
CA GLU A 39 8.03 3.80 -1.05
C GLU A 39 7.69 3.41 -2.50
N ILE A 40 6.46 3.67 -2.95
CA ILE A 40 6.02 3.36 -4.32
C ILE A 40 5.76 4.61 -5.17
N GLY A 41 6.13 5.80 -4.67
CA GLY A 41 6.05 7.06 -5.40
C GLY A 41 4.62 7.46 -5.80
N ILE A 42 3.63 7.21 -4.93
CA ILE A 42 2.24 7.63 -5.16
C ILE A 42 1.79 8.64 -4.12
N ASN A 43 0.67 9.32 -4.38
CA ASN A 43 0.06 10.18 -3.38
C ASN A 43 -0.60 9.33 -2.29
N LYS A 44 -0.38 9.68 -1.02
CA LYS A 44 -1.10 9.10 0.14
C LYS A 44 -2.62 9.13 -0.01
N ALA A 45 -3.18 10.17 -0.64
CA ALA A 45 -4.62 10.24 -0.96
C ALA A 45 -5.05 9.09 -1.87
N THR A 46 -4.18 8.65 -2.80
CA THR A 46 -4.44 7.48 -3.65
C THR A 46 -4.55 6.22 -2.81
N ILE A 47 -3.74 6.06 -1.76
CA ILE A 47 -3.83 4.90 -0.86
C ILE A 47 -5.18 4.86 -0.16
N TYR A 48 -5.67 6.02 0.31
CA TYR A 48 -6.98 6.11 0.96
C TYR A 48 -8.18 5.79 0.06
N LEU A 49 -8.00 5.72 -1.26
CA LEU A 49 -9.03 5.20 -2.16
C LEU A 49 -9.17 3.67 -2.09
N TYR A 50 -8.16 2.97 -1.57
CA TYR A 50 -8.12 1.50 -1.46
C TYR A 50 -8.20 1.01 -0.01
N PHE A 51 -7.65 1.78 0.94
CA PHE A 51 -7.53 1.38 2.34
C PHE A 51 -7.88 2.55 3.26
N GLU A 52 -8.85 2.33 4.15
CA GLU A 52 -9.35 3.37 5.05
C GLU A 52 -8.36 3.72 6.17
N SER A 53 -7.45 2.81 6.52
CA SER A 53 -6.47 2.98 7.59
C SER A 53 -5.23 2.11 7.38
N LYS A 54 -4.23 2.31 8.26
CA LYS A 54 -3.03 1.47 8.31
C LYS A 54 -3.35 0.03 8.72
N ASP A 55 -4.34 -0.17 9.58
CA ASP A 55 -4.79 -1.49 10.03
C ASP A 55 -5.40 -2.32 8.90
N ALA A 56 -5.99 -1.68 7.89
CA ALA A 56 -6.54 -2.36 6.72
C ALA A 56 -5.47 -2.97 5.77
N LEU A 57 -4.18 -2.74 6.06
CA LEU A 57 -3.05 -3.24 5.26
C LEU A 57 -2.44 -4.55 5.81
N ILE A 58 -3.01 -5.11 6.87
CA ILE A 58 -2.61 -6.39 7.48
C ILE A 58 -3.67 -7.46 7.19
#